data_AF-A0A7Y3D2I3-F1
#
_entry.id   AF-A0A7Y3D2I3-F1
#
_cell.length_a   1.000
_cell.length_b   1.000
_cell.length_c   1.000
_cell.angle_alpha   90.00
_cell.angle_beta   90.00
_cell.angle_gamma   90.00
#
_symmetry.space_group_name_H-M   'P 1'
#
loop_
_entity.id
_entity.type
_entity.pdbx_description
1 polymer ?
#
loop_
_entity_poly.entity_id
_entity_poly.type
_entity_poly.pdbx_seq_one_letter_code
_entity_poly.pdbx_strand_id
1 'polypeptide(L)'
;VTIWFISKFGRRPMHFFGSLGVLMLIIGFCFAIYLGIDKLFIHPTGRLITDRPQFYIALTTMVIGTQFFVAGFLGEMILRSRENTSRYNIKDEINMD
;
A
#
# COMPACT_ATOMS: atom_id res chain seq x y z
N VAL A 1 16.78 3.00 -14.27
CA VAL A 1 15.54 2.82 -13.45
C VAL A 1 15.66 1.64 -12.48
N THR A 2 16.12 0.46 -12.92
CA THR A 2 16.19 -0.78 -12.13
C THR A 2 17.08 -0.71 -10.88
N ILE A 3 18.29 -0.14 -10.99
CA ILE A 3 19.25 -0.06 -9.87
C ILE A 3 18.78 0.95 -8.80
N TRP A 4 18.19 2.07 -9.23
CA TRP A 4 17.65 3.08 -8.31
C TRP A 4 16.42 2.56 -7.55
N PHE A 5 15.55 1.80 -8.22
CA PHE A 5 14.41 1.14 -7.59
C PHE A 5 14.87 0.14 -6.52
N ILE A 6 15.79 -0.76 -6.85
CA ILE A 6 16.31 -1.75 -5.91
C ILE A 6 17.04 -1.09 -4.73
N SER A 7 17.82 -0.03 -4.98
CA SER A 7 18.58 0.67 -3.94
C SER A 7 17.70 1.45 -2.95
N LYS A 8 16.63 2.10 -3.41
CA LYS A 8 15.70 2.87 -2.55
C LYS A 8 14.66 2.00 -1.84
N PHE A 9 14.23 0.90 -2.47
CA PHE A 9 13.25 -0.05 -1.90
C PHE A 9 13.86 -1.20 -1.13
N GLY A 10 15.17 -1.47 -1.27
CA GLY A 10 15.83 -2.64 -0.70
C GLY A 10 16.00 -2.65 0.81
N ARG A 11 15.72 -1.55 1.54
CA ARG A 11 15.89 -1.50 3.01
C ARG A 11 14.59 -1.51 3.82
N ARG A 12 13.54 -0.78 3.40
CA ARG A 12 12.22 -0.69 4.10
C ARG A 12 11.07 -0.34 3.13
N PRO A 13 10.66 -1.25 2.24
CA PRO A 13 9.64 -0.99 1.22
C PRO A 13 8.27 -0.59 1.81
N MET A 14 7.94 -1.04 3.02
CA MET A 14 6.68 -0.68 3.67
C MET A 14 6.55 0.82 3.91
N HIS A 15 7.64 1.51 4.25
CA HIS A 15 7.54 2.91 4.65
C HIS A 15 7.23 3.84 3.47
N PHE A 16 7.67 3.51 2.26
CA PHE A 16 7.40 4.32 1.08
C PHE A 16 6.01 4.01 0.49
N PHE A 17 5.75 2.74 0.17
CA PHE A 17 4.48 2.34 -0.45
C PHE A 17 3.32 2.33 0.54
N GLY A 18 3.56 1.97 1.79
CA GLY A 18 2.55 1.98 2.85
C GLY A 18 2.13 3.39 3.25
N SER A 19 3.07 4.32 3.42
CA SER A 19 2.71 5.72 3.74
C SER A 19 1.93 6.39 2.61
N LEU A 20 2.35 6.18 1.36
CA LEU A 20 1.63 6.68 0.18
C LEU A 20 0.23 6.03 0.07
N GLY A 21 0.13 4.73 0.30
CA GLY A 21 -1.15 4.01 0.29
C GLY A 21 -2.13 4.50 1.36
N VAL A 22 -1.64 4.72 2.60
CA VAL A 22 -2.43 5.29 3.70
C VAL A 22 -2.88 6.72 3.38
N LEU A 23 -1.99 7.55 2.82
CA LEU A 23 -2.35 8.91 2.41
C LEU A 23 -3.48 8.90 1.37
N MET A 24 -3.38 8.05 0.34
CA MET A 24 -4.41 7.91 -0.67
C MET A 24 -5.73 7.39 -0.08
N LEU A 25 -5.66 6.46 0.88
CA LEU A 25 -6.84 5.97 1.59
C LEU A 25 -7.54 7.08 2.38
N ILE A 26 -6.79 7.91 3.11
CA ILE A 26 -7.36 9.04 3.86
C ILE A 26 -8.04 10.02 2.92
N ILE A 27 -7.39 10.37 1.80
CA ILE A 27 -7.96 11.28 0.81
C ILE A 27 -9.25 10.70 0.23
N GLY A 28 -9.23 9.44 -0.24
CA GLY A 28 -10.41 8.78 -0.79
C GLY A 28 -11.55 8.64 0.24
N PHE A 29 -11.21 8.40 1.51
CA PHE A 29 -12.18 8.31 2.61
C PHE A 29 -12.83 9.66 2.91
N CYS A 30 -12.07 10.76 2.93
CA CYS A 30 -12.61 12.11 3.08
C CYS A 30 -13.57 12.45 1.93
N PHE A 31 -13.23 12.10 0.69
CA PHE A 31 -14.14 12.27 -0.45
C PHE A 31 -15.40 11.40 -0.31
N ALA A 32 -15.26 10.14 0.10
CA ALA A 32 -16.41 9.25 0.31
C ALA A 32 -17.35 9.77 1.41
N ILE A 33 -16.82 10.29 2.53
CA ILE A 33 -17.60 10.93 3.58
C ILE A 33 -18.31 12.17 3.06
N TYR A 34 -17.59 13.04 2.34
CA TYR A 34 -18.17 14.26 1.77
C TYR A 34 -19.37 13.96 0.87
N LEU A 35 -19.22 13.00 -0.05
CA LEU A 35 -20.33 12.55 -0.91
C LEU A 35 -21.44 11.85 -0.11
N GLY A 36 -21.08 11.11 0.94
CA GLY A 36 -22.03 10.44 1.83
C GLY A 36 -22.92 11.42 2.60
N ILE A 37 -22.33 12.49 3.13
CA ILE A 37 -23.06 13.55 3.86
C ILE A 37 -23.96 14.33 2.89
N ASP A 38 -23.46 14.70 1.70
CA ASP A 38 -24.25 15.40 0.67
C ASP A 38 -25.51 14.60 0.29
N LYS A 39 -25.36 13.28 0.14
CA LYS A 39 -26.48 12.38 -0.16
C LYS A 39 -27.44 12.21 1.02
N LEU A 40 -26.92 11.99 2.23
CA LEU A 40 -27.73 11.60 3.38
C LEU A 40 -28.54 12.77 3.97
N PHE A 41 -27.99 13.98 3.95
CA PHE A 41 -28.59 15.13 4.63
C PHE A 41 -29.10 16.24 3.69
N ILE A 42 -28.47 16.45 2.53
CA ILE A 42 -28.78 17.61 1.67
C ILE A 42 -29.72 17.21 0.52
N HIS A 43 -29.48 16.05 -0.11
CA HIS A 43 -30.25 15.58 -1.28
C HIS A 43 -30.71 14.12 -1.16
N PRO A 44 -31.60 13.79 -0.21
CA PRO A 44 -32.05 12.41 0.03
C PRO A 44 -32.79 11.80 -1.18
N THR A 45 -33.51 12.60 -1.97
CA THR A 45 -34.21 12.19 -3.20
C THR A 45 -33.42 12.47 -4.48
N GLY A 46 -32.18 12.97 -4.37
CA GLY A 46 -31.34 13.26 -5.52
C GLY A 46 -30.82 12.01 -6.24
N ARG A 47 -30.31 12.20 -7.47
CA ARG A 47 -29.71 11.18 -8.35
C ARG A 47 -28.75 10.23 -7.61
N LEU A 48 -28.64 8.96 -8.02
CA LEU A 48 -27.82 7.97 -7.32
C LEU A 48 -26.37 8.45 -7.19
N ILE A 49 -25.70 8.11 -6.08
CA ILE A 49 -24.28 8.45 -5.89
C ILE A 49 -23.43 7.84 -7.01
N THR A 50 -23.81 6.64 -7.46
CA THR A 50 -23.20 5.90 -8.57
C THR A 50 -23.32 6.60 -9.92
N ASP A 51 -24.16 7.61 -10.07
CA ASP A 51 -24.25 8.39 -11.31
C ASP A 51 -23.31 9.60 -11.32
N ARG A 52 -22.57 9.84 -10.21
CA ARG A 52 -21.64 10.95 -10.09
C ARG A 52 -20.21 10.45 -10.31
N PRO A 53 -19.47 10.98 -11.32
CA PRO A 53 -18.09 10.56 -11.60
C PRO A 53 -17.13 10.67 -10.40
N GLN A 54 -17.36 11.66 -9.54
CA GLN A 54 -16.62 11.90 -8.29
C GLN A 54 -16.64 10.69 -7.33
N PHE A 55 -17.73 9.90 -7.32
CA PHE A 55 -17.79 8.69 -6.52
C PHE A 55 -16.80 7.63 -6.99
N TYR A 56 -16.73 7.40 -8.31
CA TYR A 56 -15.79 6.43 -8.86
C TYR A 56 -14.34 6.87 -8.69
N ILE A 57 -14.05 8.17 -8.73
CA ILE A 57 -12.72 8.70 -8.44
C ILE A 57 -12.35 8.39 -6.99
N ALA A 58 -13.24 8.72 -6.03
CA ALA A 58 -13.01 8.43 -4.61
C ALA A 58 -12.80 6.92 -4.36
N LEU A 59 -13.67 6.08 -4.92
CA LEU A 59 -13.58 4.63 -4.84
C LEU A 59 -12.25 4.10 -5.43
N THR A 60 -11.89 4.55 -6.63
CA THR A 60 -10.68 4.11 -7.32
C THR A 60 -9.43 4.53 -6.55
N THR A 61 -9.41 5.75 -6.00
CA THR A 61 -8.31 6.21 -5.13
C THR A 61 -8.17 5.34 -3.88
N MET A 62 -9.26 4.91 -3.25
CA MET A 62 -9.21 3.98 -2.11
C MET A 62 -8.67 2.60 -2.52
N VAL A 63 -9.14 2.06 -3.65
CA VAL A 63 -8.65 0.77 -4.18
C VAL A 63 -7.15 0.86 -4.46
N ILE A 64 -6.70 1.88 -5.18
CA ILE A 64 -5.26 2.09 -5.45
C ILE A 64 -4.46 2.25 -4.15
N GLY A 65 -4.99 2.98 -3.16
CA GLY A 65 -4.38 3.14 -1.84
C GLY A 65 -4.19 1.79 -1.13
N THR A 66 -5.21 0.92 -1.12
CA THR A 66 -5.08 -0.44 -0.57
C THR A 66 -4.04 -1.27 -1.33
N GLN A 67 -4.00 -1.19 -2.67
CA GLN A 67 -3.02 -1.94 -3.46
C GLN A 67 -1.58 -1.50 -3.15
N PHE A 68 -1.33 -0.20 -3.00
CA PHE A 68 -0.02 0.31 -2.58
C PHE A 68 0.36 -0.13 -1.16
N PHE A 69 -0.60 -0.13 -0.23
CA PHE A 69 -0.35 -0.61 1.12
C PHE A 69 0.03 -2.10 1.14
N VAL A 70 -0.73 -2.93 0.43
CA VAL A 70 -0.48 -4.37 0.32
C VAL A 70 0.86 -4.63 -0.39
N ALA A 71 1.16 -3.94 -1.49
CA ALA A 71 2.44 -4.07 -2.18
C ALA A 71 3.64 -3.71 -1.29
N GLY A 72 3.53 -2.65 -0.49
CA GLY A 72 4.54 -2.26 0.49
C GLY A 72 4.74 -3.31 1.58
N PHE A 73 3.65 -3.87 2.10
CA PHE A 73 3.67 -4.93 3.11
C PHE A 73 4.29 -6.22 2.57
N LEU A 74 3.89 -6.65 1.37
CA LEU A 74 4.47 -7.83 0.70
C LEU A 74 5.96 -7.64 0.43
N GLY A 75 6.37 -6.45 -0.01
CA GLY A 75 7.77 -6.12 -0.21
C GLY A 75 8.61 -6.31 1.06
N GLU A 76 8.09 -5.86 2.20
CA GLU A 76 8.78 -5.98 3.50
C GLU A 76 8.86 -7.44 3.94
N MET A 77 7.80 -8.22 3.73
CA MET A 77 7.75 -9.65 4.04
C MET A 77 8.77 -10.45 3.20
N ILE A 78 8.86 -10.17 1.90
CA ILE A 78 9.82 -10.82 0.99
C ILE A 78 11.27 -10.53 1.41
N LEU A 79 11.56 -9.27 1.78
CA LEU A 79 12.88 -8.86 2.25
C LEU A 79 13.27 -9.54 3.57
N ARG A 80 12.35 -9.58 4.55
CA ARG A 80 12.55 -10.29 5.82
C ARG A 80 12.68 -11.80 5.64
N SER A 81 11.97 -12.38 4.68
CA SER A 81 12.09 -13.81 4.38
C SER A 81 13.46 -14.18 3.81
N ARG A 82 14.10 -13.30 3.04
CA ARG A 82 15.44 -13.57 2.47
C ARG A 82 16.57 -13.47 3.49
N GLU A 83 16.47 -12.54 4.45
CA GLU A 83 17.48 -12.39 5.51
C GLU A 83 17.64 -13.68 6.34
N ASN A 84 16.57 -14.47 6.47
CA ASN A 84 16.60 -15.74 7.22
C ASN A 84 17.37 -16.88 6.54
N THR A 85 17.68 -16.80 5.23
CA THR A 85 18.20 -17.96 4.47
C THR A 85 19.73 -18.12 4.48
N SER A 86 20.52 -17.11 4.86
CA SER A 86 21.99 -17.23 4.82
C SER A 86 22.64 -16.66 6.07
N ARG A 87 22.50 -17.37 7.19
CA ARG A 87 23.09 -16.94 8.46
C ARG A 87 24.60 -17.18 8.53
N TYR A 88 25.14 -18.24 7.93
CA TYR A 88 26.59 -18.44 7.73
C TYR A 88 26.83 -19.45 6.60
N ASN A 89 27.90 -19.26 5.83
CA ASN A 89 28.43 -20.24 4.89
C ASN A 89 29.70 -20.81 5.53
N ILE A 90 29.64 -22.00 6.13
CA ILE A 90 30.80 -22.66 6.74
C ILE A 90 31.68 -23.11 5.57
N LYS A 91 32.84 -22.48 5.42
CA LYS A 91 33.77 -22.76 4.32
C LYS A 91 34.73 -23.90 4.62
N ASP A 92 35.09 -24.08 5.89
CA ASP A 92 35.98 -25.16 6.32
C ASP A 92 35.58 -25.62 7.73
N GLU A 93 35.37 -26.92 7.89
CA GLU A 93 35.35 -27.59 9.19
C GLU A 93 36.79 -28.03 9.49
N ILE A 94 37.44 -27.34 10.43
CA ILE A 94 38.68 -27.86 11.01
C ILE A 94 38.31 -29.06 11.89
N ASN A 95 38.86 -30.23 11.58
CA ASN A 95 38.66 -31.49 12.31
C ASN A 95 38.53 -31.23 13.82
N MET A 96 37.33 -31.45 14.36
CA MET A 96 37.16 -31.65 15.79
C MET A 96 37.25 -33.15 16.01
N ASP A 97 38.35 -33.57 16.62
CA ASP A 97 38.66 -34.96 16.98
C ASP A 97 37.53 -35.66 17.74
#